data_AF-A0A081C456-F1
#
_entry.id   AF-A0A081C456-F1
#
_cell.length_a   1.000
_cell.length_b   1.000
_cell.length_c   1.000
_cell.angle_alpha   90.00
_cell.angle_beta   90.00
_cell.angle_gamma   90.00
#
_symmetry.space_group_name_H-M   'P 1'
#
loop_
_entity.id
_entity.type
_entity.pdbx_description
1 polymer ?
#
loop_
_entity_poly.entity_id
_entity_poly.type
_entity_poly.pdbx_seq_one_letter_code
_entity_poly.pdbx_strand_id
1 'polypeptide(L)'
;MQTTRHEFFRNMTLALSHQQDGNRMLALAYWENVLRFLPEPIQIHNEILEECHRLVNREISDGPSHLEQMQEKLETLTHLYRQELSEEDEFIAQQIYKALYQQCGGHFILALAYWKNVRILLSPDALVITLAVQDLCWNARQLLQSGCIQECLDLYRQILRTFPEFLEGYINLSLILYQHHQSPVVRPLLDQIPERYKEDFLVKQYRELYQTLEEISTQFEHVPYAAIEHLVSDLRIENTFYPSIDDDYFENFIMELVEREKRFFERRRKAREQKAMAKTSQQLAKEGIALGQRVTMAKHAASEDIHIFLYDNHIRIAEVLLNNPNMTADDVLVMAQTTHVSEILTHLKNHHKWGALHNIRFTILLNPQTLPEDAIQLLAAFNLSDLAKVFHKKTLSPEVRIRAKDRIQQIFQNLSQYEKFAVIEASAGEILKLLDRVQFDLSSFLLNLLGKFHDQPDIVVNICRWKLAPANILAVIGRNEQLTHNLRIVFALLSNPKTPAETVISLLQTTLQTTAKRDLHYLLLNQHLPASVKQAITMFFPHLTK
;
A
#
# COMPACT_ATOMS: atom_id res chain seq x y z
N MET A 1 -14.95 23.11 -8.80
CA MET A 1 -13.61 23.55 -9.25
C MET A 1 -12.48 22.58 -8.85
N GLN A 2 -12.58 21.79 -7.77
CA GLN A 2 -11.56 20.77 -7.44
C GLN A 2 -11.61 19.51 -8.34
N THR A 3 -12.80 19.15 -8.85
CA THR A 3 -13.02 17.97 -9.70
C THR A 3 -12.31 18.05 -11.06
N THR A 4 -12.22 19.24 -11.67
CA THR A 4 -11.56 19.45 -12.97
C THR A 4 -10.04 19.39 -12.88
N ARG A 5 -9.44 19.82 -11.76
CA ARG A 5 -7.98 19.75 -11.56
C ARG A 5 -7.52 18.30 -11.40
N HIS A 6 -8.28 17.49 -10.67
CA HIS A 6 -7.98 16.07 -10.45
C HIS A 6 -8.02 15.23 -11.74
N GLU A 7 -9.06 15.41 -12.57
CA GLU A 7 -9.16 14.72 -13.86
C GLU A 7 -8.10 15.18 -14.86
N PHE A 8 -7.72 16.47 -14.82
CA PHE A 8 -6.66 17.03 -15.66
C PHE A 8 -5.29 16.39 -15.36
N PHE A 9 -4.85 16.42 -14.09
CA PHE A 9 -3.55 15.85 -13.69
C PHE A 9 -3.50 14.34 -13.92
N ARG A 10 -4.60 13.62 -13.66
CA ARG A 10 -4.66 12.17 -13.89
C ARG A 10 -4.49 11.81 -15.37
N ASN A 11 -5.19 12.49 -16.28
CA ASN A 11 -5.07 12.23 -17.72
C ASN A 11 -3.67 12.60 -18.24
N MET A 12 -3.04 13.64 -17.69
CA MET A 12 -1.67 14.03 -18.02
C MET A 12 -0.63 12.99 -17.58
N THR A 13 -0.71 12.48 -16.35
CA THR A 13 0.19 11.43 -15.87
C THR A 13 0.05 10.15 -16.69
N LEU A 14 -1.18 9.75 -17.04
CA LEU A 14 -1.45 8.60 -17.90
C LEU A 14 -0.93 8.80 -19.34
N ALA A 15 -1.05 10.01 -19.88
CA ALA A 15 -0.49 10.34 -21.19
C ALA A 15 1.04 10.23 -21.20
N LEU A 16 1.70 10.75 -20.16
CA LEU A 16 3.16 10.69 -20.00
C LEU A 16 3.67 9.25 -19.80
N SER A 17 2.99 8.45 -18.98
CA SER A 17 3.32 7.03 -18.76
C SER A 17 3.21 6.24 -20.07
N HIS A 18 2.07 6.31 -20.77
CA HIS A 18 1.90 5.60 -22.04
C HIS A 18 2.85 6.08 -23.15
N GLN A 19 3.31 7.34 -23.08
CA GLN A 19 4.32 7.90 -23.97
C GLN A 19 5.72 7.36 -23.67
N GLN A 20 6.09 7.24 -22.40
CA GLN A 20 7.34 6.60 -21.95
C GLN A 20 7.38 5.11 -22.33
N ASP A 21 6.23 4.43 -22.28
CA ASP A 21 6.08 3.04 -22.68
C ASP A 21 6.00 2.83 -24.21
N GLY A 22 6.08 3.90 -25.01
CA GLY A 22 6.04 3.84 -26.48
C GLY A 22 4.65 3.59 -27.09
N ASN A 23 3.58 3.58 -26.28
CA ASN A 23 2.20 3.38 -26.72
C ASN A 23 1.57 4.68 -27.27
N ARG A 24 2.05 5.09 -28.45
CA ARG A 24 1.74 6.38 -29.11
C ARG A 24 0.24 6.67 -29.24
N MET A 25 -0.58 5.67 -29.58
CA MET A 25 -2.03 5.84 -29.76
C MET A 25 -2.77 6.17 -28.45
N LEU A 26 -2.38 5.53 -27.35
CA LEU A 26 -2.97 5.77 -26.04
C LEU A 26 -2.48 7.09 -25.45
N ALA A 27 -1.20 7.40 -25.59
CA ALA A 27 -0.63 8.69 -25.20
C ALA A 27 -1.38 9.85 -25.89
N LEU A 28 -1.61 9.76 -27.20
CA LEU A 28 -2.38 10.74 -27.97
C LEU A 28 -3.83 10.88 -27.46
N ALA A 29 -4.52 9.78 -27.20
CA ALA A 29 -5.91 9.81 -26.72
C ALA A 29 -6.04 10.47 -25.33
N TYR A 30 -5.08 10.22 -24.42
CA TYR A 30 -5.07 10.89 -23.12
C TYR A 30 -4.67 12.36 -23.22
N TRP A 31 -3.72 12.71 -24.09
CA TRP A 31 -3.39 14.10 -24.39
C TRP A 31 -4.58 14.85 -25.00
N GLU A 32 -5.36 14.25 -25.90
CA GLU A 32 -6.59 14.84 -26.42
C GLU A 32 -7.64 15.09 -25.34
N ASN A 33 -7.77 14.19 -24.37
CA ASN A 33 -8.66 14.41 -23.22
C ASN A 33 -8.18 15.56 -22.34
N VAL A 34 -6.87 15.67 -22.08
CA VAL A 34 -6.26 16.82 -21.36
C VAL A 34 -6.59 18.14 -22.08
N LEU A 35 -6.48 18.15 -23.41
CA LEU A 35 -6.76 19.33 -24.24
C LEU A 35 -8.25 19.75 -24.21
N ARG A 36 -9.19 18.81 -24.08
CA ARG A 36 -10.64 19.11 -24.01
C ARG A 36 -11.08 19.80 -22.72
N PHE A 37 -10.27 19.73 -21.66
CA PHE A 37 -10.56 20.39 -20.38
C PHE A 37 -10.15 21.88 -20.35
N LEU A 38 -9.58 22.40 -21.45
CA LEU A 38 -8.99 23.74 -21.52
C LEU A 38 -9.81 24.66 -22.45
N PRO A 39 -10.15 25.90 -22.05
CA PRO A 39 -10.82 26.86 -22.93
C PRO A 39 -9.84 27.61 -23.88
N GLU A 40 -10.28 27.99 -25.09
CA GLU A 40 -9.52 28.78 -26.10
C GLU A 40 -9.95 30.28 -26.17
N PRO A 41 -9.14 31.22 -26.75
CA PRO A 41 -7.67 31.24 -26.99
C PRO A 41 -6.95 32.55 -26.53
N ILE A 42 -5.62 32.52 -26.28
CA ILE A 42 -4.72 33.71 -26.10
C ILE A 42 -3.30 33.49 -26.72
N GLN A 43 -2.61 34.61 -26.97
CA GLN A 43 -1.33 34.93 -27.66
C GLN A 43 -0.05 34.15 -27.27
N ILE A 44 0.82 33.87 -28.28
CA ILE A 44 2.14 33.20 -28.17
C ILE A 44 3.25 34.21 -28.52
N HIS A 45 4.43 34.13 -27.89
CA HIS A 45 5.53 35.12 -28.05
C HIS A 45 6.59 34.67 -29.08
N ASN A 46 7.27 35.63 -29.70
CA ASN A 46 8.14 35.47 -30.88
C ASN A 46 9.38 34.58 -30.72
N GLU A 47 10.08 34.64 -29.60
CA GLU A 47 11.37 33.94 -29.45
C GLU A 47 11.20 32.43 -29.26
N ILE A 48 10.05 32.01 -28.70
CA ILE A 48 9.64 30.61 -28.64
C ILE A 48 9.38 30.09 -30.06
N LEU A 49 8.79 30.90 -30.93
CA LEU A 49 8.61 30.57 -32.34
C LEU A 49 9.96 30.43 -33.08
N GLU A 50 10.96 31.24 -32.74
CA GLU A 50 12.31 31.14 -33.32
C GLU A 50 13.08 29.90 -32.87
N GLU A 51 13.00 29.49 -31.60
CA GLU A 51 13.63 28.25 -31.12
C GLU A 51 12.92 27.01 -31.67
N CYS A 52 11.59 27.07 -31.85
CA CYS A 52 10.85 26.06 -32.60
C CYS A 52 11.30 25.95 -34.06
N HIS A 53 11.56 27.08 -34.74
CA HIS A 53 12.16 27.07 -36.08
C HIS A 53 13.54 26.40 -36.08
N ARG A 54 14.41 26.65 -35.09
CA ARG A 54 15.72 25.98 -35.00
C ARG A 54 15.63 24.48 -34.76
N LEU A 55 14.68 24.02 -33.93
CA LEU A 55 14.50 22.61 -33.60
C LEU A 55 13.88 21.81 -34.76
N VAL A 56 12.90 22.38 -35.46
CA VAL A 56 12.33 21.82 -36.70
C VAL A 56 13.40 21.67 -37.78
N ASN A 57 14.31 22.65 -37.88
CA ASN A 57 15.43 22.58 -38.82
C ASN A 57 16.54 21.60 -38.37
N ARG A 58 16.54 21.12 -37.12
CA ARG A 58 17.47 20.08 -36.63
C ARG A 58 16.95 18.66 -36.82
N GLU A 59 15.64 18.44 -36.84
CA GLU A 59 14.99 17.14 -37.08
C GLU A 59 14.96 16.72 -38.56
N ILE A 60 15.73 17.41 -39.42
CA ILE A 60 15.87 17.08 -40.85
C ILE A 60 16.64 15.76 -41.00
N SER A 61 15.90 14.65 -40.90
CA SER A 61 16.26 13.37 -41.50
C SER A 61 15.07 12.57 -42.00
N ASP A 62 13.82 12.89 -41.61
CA ASP A 62 12.63 12.12 -42.03
C ASP A 62 11.55 12.98 -42.72
N GLY A 63 11.70 13.19 -44.04
CA GLY A 63 10.57 13.39 -44.98
C GLY A 63 10.00 14.82 -45.16
N PRO A 64 9.82 15.30 -46.43
CA PRO A 64 9.53 16.71 -46.72
C PRO A 64 8.06 17.17 -46.61
N SER A 65 7.05 16.28 -46.64
CA SER A 65 5.66 16.73 -46.88
C SER A 65 4.89 17.25 -45.65
N HIS A 66 5.32 16.91 -44.42
CA HIS A 66 4.75 17.47 -43.19
C HIS A 66 5.37 18.81 -42.81
N LEU A 67 6.54 19.13 -43.35
CA LEU A 67 7.35 20.30 -43.01
C LEU A 67 6.81 21.59 -43.65
N GLU A 68 6.34 21.55 -44.90
CA GLU A 68 5.82 22.74 -45.60
C GLU A 68 4.52 23.26 -44.96
N GLN A 69 3.57 22.37 -44.63
CA GLN A 69 2.35 22.74 -43.91
C GLN A 69 2.62 23.24 -42.47
N MET A 70 3.73 22.82 -41.87
CA MET A 70 4.12 23.24 -40.53
C MET A 70 4.90 24.56 -40.53
N GLN A 71 5.78 24.78 -41.52
CA GLN A 71 6.44 26.05 -41.74
C GLN A 71 5.44 27.15 -42.06
N GLU A 72 4.43 26.87 -42.91
CA GLU A 72 3.37 27.82 -43.26
C GLU A 72 2.54 28.24 -42.02
N LYS A 73 2.24 27.29 -41.11
CA LYS A 73 1.54 27.59 -39.84
C LYS A 73 2.40 28.36 -38.85
N LEU A 74 3.71 28.10 -38.78
CA LEU A 74 4.63 28.84 -37.91
C LEU A 74 4.85 30.27 -38.41
N GLU A 75 5.06 30.45 -39.72
CA GLU A 75 5.22 31.78 -40.35
C GLU A 75 3.98 32.66 -40.16
N THR A 76 2.79 32.06 -40.25
CA THR A 76 1.52 32.75 -39.97
C THR A 76 1.42 33.21 -38.51
N LEU A 77 1.93 32.43 -37.55
CA LEU A 77 1.97 32.79 -36.13
C LEU A 77 3.03 33.86 -35.82
N THR A 78 4.20 33.78 -36.45
CA THR A 78 5.31 34.74 -36.29
C THR A 78 4.95 36.13 -36.83
N HIS A 79 4.17 36.21 -37.91
CA HIS A 79 3.71 37.49 -38.45
C HIS A 79 2.66 38.17 -37.55
N LEU A 80 1.96 37.42 -36.69
CA LEU A 80 0.88 37.93 -35.85
C LEU A 80 1.33 38.52 -34.50
N TYR A 81 2.56 38.22 -34.01
CA TYR A 81 2.92 38.44 -32.59
C TYR A 81 4.29 39.09 -32.31
N ARG A 82 4.69 40.10 -33.10
CA ARG A 82 5.92 40.89 -32.84
C ARG A 82 5.84 41.87 -31.68
N GLN A 83 6.52 41.57 -30.57
CA GLN A 83 6.99 42.53 -29.56
C GLN A 83 8.39 42.15 -29.05
N GLU A 84 9.19 43.17 -28.69
CA GLU A 84 10.56 43.05 -28.18
C GLU A 84 10.56 42.78 -26.66
N LEU A 85 11.44 41.87 -26.20
CA LEU A 85 11.64 41.50 -24.79
C LEU A 85 12.91 42.12 -24.20
N SER A 86 13.01 42.05 -22.87
CA SER A 86 14.25 42.33 -22.13
C SER A 86 15.10 41.06 -22.01
N GLU A 87 16.43 41.19 -21.91
CA GLU A 87 17.37 40.04 -21.87
C GLU A 87 17.11 39.05 -20.70
N GLU A 88 16.53 39.50 -19.59
CA GLU A 88 16.22 38.63 -18.43
C GLU A 88 14.95 37.78 -18.65
N ASP A 89 13.93 38.36 -19.28
CA ASP A 89 12.69 37.66 -19.60
C ASP A 89 12.90 36.59 -20.69
N GLU A 90 13.84 36.85 -21.61
CA GLU A 90 14.29 35.94 -22.67
C GLU A 90 14.87 34.64 -22.09
N PHE A 91 15.79 34.76 -21.11
CA PHE A 91 16.42 33.60 -20.49
C PHE A 91 15.40 32.71 -19.76
N ILE A 92 14.47 33.32 -19.04
CA ILE A 92 13.43 32.62 -18.28
C ILE A 92 12.49 31.86 -19.23
N ALA A 93 12.02 32.48 -20.30
CA ALA A 93 11.16 31.82 -21.29
C ALA A 93 11.83 30.61 -21.95
N GLN A 94 13.12 30.71 -22.28
CA GLN A 94 13.90 29.61 -22.86
C GLN A 94 14.05 28.42 -21.91
N GLN A 95 14.30 28.65 -20.60
CA GLN A 95 14.41 27.56 -19.63
C GLN A 95 13.09 26.80 -19.43
N ILE A 96 11.96 27.53 -19.37
CA ILE A 96 10.65 26.93 -19.19
C ILE A 96 10.27 26.10 -20.44
N TYR A 97 10.56 26.61 -21.64
CA TYR A 97 10.25 25.89 -22.88
C TYR A 97 11.11 24.62 -23.00
N LYS A 98 12.38 24.69 -22.62
CA LYS A 98 13.28 23.53 -22.59
C LYS A 98 12.79 22.44 -21.62
N ALA A 99 12.35 22.82 -20.43
CA ALA A 99 11.75 21.89 -19.47
C ALA A 99 10.47 21.24 -20.04
N LEU A 100 9.61 22.01 -20.69
CA LEU A 100 8.39 21.51 -21.32
C LEU A 100 8.67 20.59 -22.52
N TYR A 101 9.65 20.94 -23.34
CA TYR A 101 10.11 20.13 -24.46
C TYR A 101 10.64 18.77 -23.98
N GLN A 102 11.44 18.77 -22.92
CA GLN A 102 11.93 17.54 -22.29
C GLN A 102 10.79 16.71 -21.69
N GLN A 103 9.83 17.34 -21.02
CA GLN A 103 8.64 16.68 -20.48
C GLN A 103 7.75 16.04 -21.56
N CYS A 104 7.66 16.68 -22.72
CA CYS A 104 6.96 16.12 -23.88
C CYS A 104 7.81 15.09 -24.64
N GLY A 105 8.91 14.58 -24.07
CA GLY A 105 9.75 13.55 -24.68
C GLY A 105 10.49 14.01 -25.94
N GLY A 106 10.76 15.31 -26.06
CA GLY A 106 11.37 15.91 -27.25
C GLY A 106 10.37 16.24 -28.37
N HIS A 107 9.06 16.16 -28.12
CA HIS A 107 8.06 16.54 -29.13
C HIS A 107 7.68 18.02 -29.03
N PHE A 108 8.28 18.85 -29.90
CA PHE A 108 8.10 20.31 -29.88
C PHE A 108 6.65 20.77 -30.09
N ILE A 109 5.85 20.04 -30.87
CA ILE A 109 4.44 20.36 -31.15
C ILE A 109 3.58 20.23 -29.89
N LEU A 110 3.82 19.17 -29.11
CA LEU A 110 3.15 18.96 -27.83
C LEU A 110 3.60 19.99 -26.80
N ALA A 111 4.90 20.32 -26.78
CA ALA A 111 5.45 21.35 -25.90
C ALA A 111 4.83 22.74 -26.18
N LEU A 112 4.65 23.09 -27.45
CA LEU A 112 3.96 24.32 -27.89
C LEU A 112 2.46 24.32 -27.53
N ALA A 113 1.76 23.20 -27.74
CA ALA A 113 0.35 23.06 -27.40
C ALA A 113 0.11 23.10 -25.88
N TYR A 114 1.05 22.58 -25.10
CA TYR A 114 1.02 22.64 -23.64
C TYR A 114 1.34 24.07 -23.17
N TRP A 115 2.36 24.72 -23.73
CA TRP A 115 2.72 26.13 -23.48
C TRP A 115 1.53 27.08 -23.67
N LYS A 116 0.76 26.89 -24.77
CA LYS A 116 -0.45 27.66 -25.11
C LYS A 116 -1.50 27.69 -23.98
N ASN A 117 -1.57 26.65 -23.15
CA ASN A 117 -2.71 26.43 -22.26
C ASN A 117 -2.41 26.66 -20.77
N VAL A 118 -1.15 26.57 -20.32
CA VAL A 118 -0.84 26.63 -18.88
C VAL A 118 -0.83 28.06 -18.31
N ARG A 119 -0.57 29.07 -19.15
CA ARG A 119 -0.54 30.49 -18.72
C ARG A 119 -1.91 31.03 -18.25
N ILE A 120 -3.00 30.33 -18.54
CA ILE A 120 -4.39 30.72 -18.20
C ILE A 120 -4.80 30.25 -16.79
N LEU A 121 -4.14 29.23 -16.23
CA LEU A 121 -4.57 28.54 -14.99
C LEU A 121 -3.64 28.76 -13.79
N LEU A 122 -2.41 29.21 -13.99
CA LEU A 122 -1.38 29.40 -12.96
C LEU A 122 -0.75 30.78 -13.12
N SER A 123 -0.40 31.45 -12.01
CA SER A 123 0.44 32.65 -12.09
C SER A 123 1.79 32.28 -12.73
N PRO A 124 2.45 33.21 -13.45
CA PRO A 124 3.76 32.97 -14.09
C PRO A 124 4.77 32.31 -13.13
N ASP A 125 4.80 32.77 -11.88
CA ASP A 125 5.67 32.23 -10.83
C ASP A 125 5.36 30.77 -10.49
N ALA A 126 4.08 30.40 -10.37
CA ALA A 126 3.67 29.03 -10.02
C ALA A 126 3.98 28.03 -11.15
N LEU A 127 3.94 28.48 -12.40
CA LEU A 127 4.29 27.66 -13.57
C LEU A 127 5.80 27.39 -13.63
N VAL A 128 6.61 28.44 -13.48
CA VAL A 128 8.08 28.34 -13.45
C VAL A 128 8.53 27.40 -12.34
N ILE A 129 7.95 27.56 -11.15
CA ILE A 129 8.24 26.70 -9.98
C ILE A 129 7.88 25.25 -10.28
N THR A 130 6.69 25.00 -10.84
CA THR A 130 6.23 23.62 -11.12
C THR A 130 7.13 22.92 -12.14
N LEU A 131 7.52 23.61 -13.22
CA LEU A 131 8.35 23.04 -14.27
C LEU A 131 9.81 22.86 -13.83
N ALA A 132 10.36 23.82 -13.09
CA ALA A 132 11.70 23.71 -12.52
C ALA A 132 11.79 22.55 -11.52
N VAL A 133 10.79 22.41 -10.63
CA VAL A 133 10.74 21.31 -9.65
C VAL A 133 10.64 19.95 -10.36
N GLN A 134 9.84 19.85 -11.42
CA GLN A 134 9.68 18.62 -12.18
C GLN A 134 10.95 18.21 -12.96
N ASP A 135 11.65 19.17 -13.59
CA ASP A 135 12.93 18.91 -14.25
C ASP A 135 13.99 18.44 -13.25
N LEU A 136 14.08 19.08 -12.09
CA LEU A 136 14.98 18.67 -11.02
C LEU A 136 14.64 17.28 -10.47
N CYS A 137 13.35 16.93 -10.36
CA CYS A 137 12.95 15.56 -9.99
C CYS A 137 13.31 14.52 -11.06
N TRP A 138 13.19 14.87 -12.33
CA TRP A 138 13.60 13.99 -13.43
C TRP A 138 15.12 13.75 -13.44
N ASN A 139 15.91 14.81 -13.25
CA ASN A 139 17.36 14.71 -13.11
C ASN A 139 17.75 13.85 -11.89
N ALA A 140 17.06 14.01 -10.76
CA ALA A 140 17.26 13.18 -9.57
C ALA A 140 16.99 11.70 -9.84
N ARG A 141 15.98 11.38 -10.66
CA ARG A 141 15.68 10.00 -11.10
C ARG A 141 16.82 9.41 -11.94
N GLN A 142 17.35 10.17 -12.90
CA GLN A 142 18.47 9.72 -13.73
C GLN A 142 19.72 9.43 -12.88
N LEU A 143 20.03 10.30 -11.92
CA LEU A 143 21.14 10.10 -10.98
C LEU A 143 20.93 8.85 -10.11
N LEU A 144 19.69 8.58 -9.70
CA LEU A 144 19.37 7.39 -8.92
C LEU A 144 19.53 6.11 -9.77
N GLN A 145 19.08 6.13 -11.02
CA GLN A 145 19.25 5.03 -11.98
C GLN A 145 20.73 4.76 -12.33
N SER A 146 21.56 5.80 -12.37
CA SER A 146 23.00 5.68 -12.61
C SER A 146 23.80 5.30 -11.36
N GLY A 147 23.17 5.15 -10.20
CA GLY A 147 23.82 4.84 -8.92
C GLY A 147 24.53 6.02 -8.25
N CYS A 148 24.35 7.25 -8.76
CA CYS A 148 24.91 8.49 -8.23
C CYS A 148 24.07 9.02 -7.06
N ILE A 149 23.96 8.22 -5.99
CA ILE A 149 23.04 8.47 -4.87
C ILE A 149 23.32 9.80 -4.15
N GLN A 150 24.59 10.12 -3.93
CA GLN A 150 24.96 11.34 -3.20
C GLN A 150 24.55 12.60 -3.97
N GLU A 151 24.74 12.62 -5.28
CA GLU A 151 24.35 13.72 -6.16
C GLU A 151 22.81 13.87 -6.20
N CYS A 152 22.07 12.77 -6.19
CA CYS A 152 20.62 12.76 -6.06
C CYS A 152 20.15 13.37 -4.73
N LEU A 153 20.76 12.99 -3.62
CA LEU A 153 20.45 13.55 -2.28
C LEU A 153 20.72 15.05 -2.22
N ASP A 154 21.84 15.50 -2.79
CA ASP A 154 22.23 16.91 -2.79
C ASP A 154 21.30 17.74 -3.68
N LEU A 155 20.85 17.17 -4.80
CA LEU A 155 19.85 17.78 -5.67
C LEU A 155 18.51 17.96 -4.94
N TYR A 156 18.01 16.94 -4.23
CA TYR A 156 16.77 17.07 -3.45
C TYR A 156 16.88 18.07 -2.31
N ARG A 157 18.02 18.13 -1.62
CA ARG A 157 18.27 19.16 -0.60
C ARG A 157 18.27 20.56 -1.22
N GLN A 158 18.82 20.72 -2.42
CA GLN A 158 18.78 21.98 -3.15
C GLN A 158 17.35 22.34 -3.56
N ILE A 159 16.56 21.39 -4.09
CA ILE A 159 15.14 21.60 -4.42
C ILE A 159 14.38 22.11 -3.19
N LEU A 160 14.53 21.48 -2.03
CA LEU A 160 13.80 21.85 -0.82
C LEU A 160 14.26 23.18 -0.20
N ARG A 161 15.51 23.59 -0.42
CA ARG A 161 15.99 24.94 -0.05
C ARG A 161 15.36 26.01 -0.92
N THR A 162 15.21 25.74 -2.21
CA THR A 162 14.64 26.69 -3.18
C THR A 162 13.11 26.70 -3.14
N PHE A 163 12.50 25.54 -2.90
CA PHE A 163 11.05 25.31 -2.90
C PHE A 163 10.63 24.56 -1.62
N PRO A 164 10.65 25.23 -0.45
CA PRO A 164 10.32 24.61 0.84
C PRO A 164 8.86 24.14 0.93
N GLU A 165 8.02 24.58 0.00
CA GLU A 165 6.61 24.19 -0.07
C GLU A 165 6.35 22.92 -0.90
N PHE A 166 7.40 22.33 -1.48
CA PHE A 166 7.32 21.12 -2.28
C PHE A 166 7.27 19.87 -1.40
N LEU A 167 6.07 19.51 -0.94
CA LEU A 167 5.83 18.41 -0.02
C LEU A 167 6.41 17.07 -0.52
N GLU A 168 6.26 16.81 -1.81
CA GLU A 168 6.73 15.60 -2.47
C GLU A 168 8.25 15.45 -2.37
N GLY A 169 8.99 16.56 -2.38
CA GLY A 169 10.43 16.55 -2.19
C GLY A 169 10.83 16.01 -0.82
N TYR A 170 10.07 16.34 0.24
CA TYR A 170 10.32 15.80 1.59
C TYR A 170 10.05 14.31 1.66
N ILE A 171 8.94 13.85 1.08
CA ILE A 171 8.55 12.44 1.07
C ILE A 171 9.58 11.62 0.28
N ASN A 172 9.90 12.05 -0.93
CA ASN A 172 10.87 11.38 -1.79
C ASN A 172 12.26 11.32 -1.14
N LEU A 173 12.77 12.45 -0.63
CA LEU A 173 14.06 12.49 0.06
C LEU A 173 14.06 11.61 1.31
N SER A 174 12.95 11.56 2.06
CA SER A 174 12.82 10.68 3.23
C SER A 174 13.01 9.20 2.88
N LEU A 175 12.40 8.75 1.77
CA LEU A 175 12.48 7.38 1.30
C LEU A 175 13.91 7.03 0.84
N ILE A 176 14.54 7.92 0.06
CA ILE A 176 15.92 7.73 -0.42
C ILE A 176 16.90 7.66 0.77
N LEU A 177 16.78 8.60 1.72
CA LEU A 177 17.62 8.61 2.92
C LEU A 177 17.45 7.32 3.75
N TYR A 178 16.21 6.83 3.90
CA TYR A 178 15.95 5.61 4.66
C TYR A 178 16.55 4.37 3.98
N GLN A 179 16.34 4.20 2.67
CA GLN A 179 16.89 3.06 1.91
C GLN A 179 18.42 3.01 1.98
N HIS A 180 19.09 4.18 1.96
CA HIS A 180 20.54 4.27 2.03
C HIS A 180 21.10 4.38 3.46
N HIS A 181 20.36 3.84 4.45
CA HIS A 181 20.79 3.71 5.85
C HIS A 181 21.09 5.06 6.56
N GLN A 182 20.50 6.16 6.09
CA GLN A 182 20.57 7.49 6.73
C GLN A 182 19.31 7.79 7.55
N SER A 183 18.73 6.78 8.21
CA SER A 183 17.50 6.87 9.00
C SER A 183 17.47 8.00 10.06
N PRO A 184 18.56 8.33 10.78
CA PRO A 184 18.54 9.39 11.79
C PRO A 184 18.21 10.79 11.24
N VAL A 185 18.41 11.01 9.93
CA VAL A 185 18.19 12.30 9.27
C VAL A 185 16.73 12.45 8.81
N VAL A 186 15.98 11.34 8.73
CA VAL A 186 14.64 11.30 8.14
C VAL A 186 13.59 12.03 8.98
N ARG A 187 13.54 11.79 10.31
CA ARG A 187 12.60 12.51 11.18
C ARG A 187 12.87 14.02 11.21
N PRO A 188 14.11 14.50 11.43
CA PRO A 188 14.43 15.93 11.35
C PRO A 188 14.06 16.57 10.00
N LEU A 189 14.14 15.82 8.90
CA LEU A 189 13.69 16.27 7.59
C LEU A 189 12.16 16.42 7.54
N LEU A 190 11.40 15.44 8.01
CA LEU A 190 9.94 15.52 8.01
C LEU A 190 9.42 16.61 8.95
N ASP A 191 10.16 16.94 10.00
CA ASP A 191 9.87 18.06 10.90
C ASP A 191 9.98 19.43 10.24
N GLN A 192 10.75 19.53 9.16
CA GLN A 192 10.89 20.74 8.34
C GLN A 192 9.73 20.95 7.36
N ILE A 193 8.79 19.99 7.24
CA ILE A 193 7.59 20.17 6.42
C ILE A 193 6.78 21.38 6.93
N PRO A 194 6.36 22.30 6.05
CA PRO A 194 5.58 23.48 6.42
C PRO A 194 4.32 23.16 7.23
N GLU A 195 4.00 24.00 8.23
CA GLU A 195 2.87 23.79 9.17
C GLU A 195 1.53 23.52 8.48
N ARG A 196 1.29 24.18 7.33
CA ARG A 196 0.04 24.00 6.57
C ARG A 196 -0.19 22.57 6.07
N TYR A 197 0.86 21.77 5.93
CA TYR A 197 0.80 20.38 5.48
C TYR A 197 0.93 19.36 6.62
N LYS A 198 1.25 19.78 7.85
CA LYS A 198 1.43 18.83 8.98
C LYS A 198 0.16 18.09 9.36
N GLU A 199 -0.99 18.72 9.11
CA GLU A 199 -2.30 18.10 9.38
C GLU A 199 -2.79 17.19 8.24
N ASP A 200 -2.12 17.20 7.09
CA ASP A 200 -2.41 16.35 5.94
C ASP A 200 -2.26 14.86 6.34
N PHE A 201 -3.20 14.04 5.87
CA PHE A 201 -3.25 12.62 6.21
C PHE A 201 -1.95 11.92 5.80
N LEU A 202 -1.44 12.21 4.60
CA LEU A 202 -0.23 11.57 4.08
C LEU A 202 1.00 11.91 4.92
N VAL A 203 1.14 13.17 5.33
CA VAL A 203 2.26 13.62 6.17
C VAL A 203 2.24 12.93 7.53
N LYS A 204 1.05 12.78 8.12
CA LYS A 204 0.88 12.04 9.37
C LYS A 204 1.26 10.57 9.23
N GLN A 205 0.79 9.91 8.16
CA GLN A 205 1.11 8.50 7.93
C GLN A 205 2.61 8.27 7.68
N TYR A 206 3.29 9.13 6.92
CA TYR A 206 4.74 9.04 6.76
C TYR A 206 5.49 9.30 8.07
N ARG A 207 5.09 10.31 8.86
CA ARG A 207 5.68 10.55 10.18
C ARG A 207 5.50 9.36 11.12
N GLU A 208 4.30 8.80 11.18
CA GLU A 208 3.97 7.62 12.00
C GLU A 208 4.75 6.38 11.53
N LEU A 209 4.93 6.21 10.22
CA LEU A 209 5.73 5.14 9.63
C LEU A 209 7.19 5.21 10.10
N TYR A 210 7.85 6.35 9.88
CA TYR A 210 9.26 6.48 10.31
C TYR A 210 9.39 6.52 11.83
N GLN A 211 8.36 6.99 12.54
CA GLN A 211 8.32 6.90 13.98
C GLN A 211 8.36 5.45 14.46
N THR A 212 7.46 4.64 13.92
CA THR A 212 7.33 3.21 14.21
C THR A 212 8.60 2.45 13.81
N LEU A 213 9.20 2.77 12.65
CA LEU A 213 10.44 2.15 12.19
C LEU A 213 11.60 2.40 13.16
N GLU A 214 11.78 3.65 13.60
CA GLU A 214 12.82 4.00 14.57
C GLU A 214 12.58 3.33 15.93
N GLU A 215 11.37 3.45 16.50
CA GLU A 215 11.03 2.85 17.80
C GLU A 215 11.28 1.35 17.81
N ILE A 216 10.86 0.64 16.76
CA ILE A 216 11.05 -0.80 16.68
C ILE A 216 12.52 -1.14 16.42
N SER A 217 13.24 -0.37 15.61
CA SER A 217 14.68 -0.61 15.39
C SER A 217 15.53 -0.45 16.66
N THR A 218 15.08 0.31 17.67
CA THR A 218 15.77 0.37 18.97
C THR A 218 15.64 -0.92 19.79
N GLN A 219 14.54 -1.66 19.61
CA GLN A 219 14.21 -2.86 20.38
C GLN A 219 14.53 -4.15 19.62
N PHE A 220 14.54 -4.08 18.29
CA PHE A 220 14.70 -5.22 17.40
C PHE A 220 15.72 -4.90 16.33
N GLU A 221 16.61 -5.84 16.06
CA GLU A 221 17.59 -5.75 14.98
C GLU A 221 16.91 -5.57 13.60
N HIS A 222 15.64 -5.97 13.46
CA HIS A 222 14.84 -5.87 12.24
C HIS A 222 13.38 -5.50 12.58
N VAL A 223 12.81 -4.53 11.85
CA VAL A 223 11.39 -4.14 12.00
C VAL A 223 10.49 -5.17 11.32
N PRO A 224 9.50 -5.76 12.01
CA PRO A 224 8.55 -6.68 11.38
C PRO A 224 7.57 -5.88 10.53
N TYR A 225 7.38 -6.27 9.27
CA TYR A 225 6.40 -5.68 8.35
C TYR A 225 5.01 -5.65 8.98
N ALA A 226 4.66 -6.66 9.78
CA ALA A 226 3.39 -6.72 10.50
C ALA A 226 3.10 -5.48 11.38
N ALA A 227 4.13 -4.81 11.90
CA ALA A 227 3.97 -3.61 12.72
C ALA A 227 3.61 -2.38 11.90
N ILE A 228 4.11 -2.33 10.66
CA ILE A 228 3.89 -1.22 9.73
C ILE A 228 2.83 -1.53 8.66
N GLU A 229 2.34 -2.76 8.57
CA GLU A 229 1.42 -3.24 7.52
C GLU A 229 0.19 -2.35 7.37
N HIS A 230 -0.35 -1.86 8.48
CA HIS A 230 -1.50 -0.96 8.47
C HIS A 230 -1.16 0.40 7.84
N LEU A 231 -0.02 1.00 8.21
CA LEU A 231 0.50 2.26 7.65
C LEU A 231 0.82 2.11 6.16
N VAL A 232 1.46 0.99 5.80
CA VAL A 232 1.77 0.67 4.40
C VAL A 232 0.50 0.50 3.59
N SER A 233 -0.53 -0.15 4.13
CA SER A 233 -1.82 -0.28 3.46
C SER A 233 -2.52 1.06 3.29
N ASP A 234 -2.43 1.95 4.28
CA ASP A 234 -3.03 3.29 4.20
C ASP A 234 -2.30 4.15 3.16
N LEU A 235 -0.96 4.12 3.17
CA LEU A 235 -0.14 4.76 2.15
C LEU A 235 -0.41 4.17 0.76
N ARG A 236 -0.52 2.85 0.56
CA ARG A 236 -0.83 2.26 -0.76
C ARG A 236 -2.17 2.72 -1.35
N ILE A 237 -3.16 3.05 -0.51
CA ILE A 237 -4.48 3.49 -0.96
C ILE A 237 -4.44 4.98 -1.35
N GLU A 238 -3.73 5.80 -0.58
CA GLU A 238 -3.74 7.26 -0.72
C GLU A 238 -2.56 7.83 -1.52
N ASN A 239 -1.48 7.06 -1.72
CA ASN A 239 -0.30 7.45 -2.50
C ASN A 239 -0.56 7.40 -4.03
N THR A 240 -1.83 7.44 -4.45
CA THR A 240 -2.28 7.55 -5.85
C THR A 240 -2.17 8.98 -6.41
N PHE A 241 -1.62 9.92 -5.63
CA PHE A 241 -1.72 11.35 -5.90
C PHE A 241 -0.41 12.08 -6.16
N TYR A 242 0.73 11.41 -6.02
CA TYR A 242 2.03 12.06 -6.22
C TYR A 242 2.84 11.28 -7.25
N PRO A 243 3.47 11.96 -8.23
CA PRO A 243 4.45 11.33 -9.09
C PRO A 243 5.66 10.98 -8.22
N SER A 244 5.57 9.84 -7.53
CA SER A 244 6.71 9.20 -6.92
C SER A 244 7.77 9.03 -8.01
N ILE A 245 9.04 9.26 -7.64
CA ILE A 245 10.21 9.15 -8.54
C ILE A 245 10.21 7.83 -9.32
N ASP A 246 9.51 6.81 -8.84
CA ASP A 246 9.07 5.67 -9.60
C ASP A 246 7.77 5.16 -8.98
N ASP A 247 6.78 4.73 -9.77
CA ASP A 247 5.64 3.96 -9.25
C ASP A 247 6.13 2.74 -8.45
N ASP A 248 7.34 2.26 -8.76
CA ASP A 248 8.01 1.15 -8.11
C ASP A 248 8.82 1.52 -6.86
N TYR A 249 9.10 2.79 -6.56
CA TYR A 249 10.09 3.13 -5.52
C TYR A 249 9.58 2.85 -4.09
N PHE A 250 8.33 3.24 -3.83
CA PHE A 250 7.66 2.91 -2.57
C PHE A 250 7.43 1.40 -2.45
N GLU A 251 7.04 0.74 -3.55
CA GLU A 251 6.87 -0.71 -3.57
C GLU A 251 8.19 -1.46 -3.35
N ASN A 252 9.30 -0.99 -3.91
CA ASN A 252 10.64 -1.54 -3.69
C ASN A 252 11.07 -1.41 -2.22
N PHE A 253 10.81 -0.25 -1.59
CA PHE A 253 11.02 -0.06 -0.15
C PHE A 253 10.23 -1.08 0.68
N ILE A 254 8.95 -1.30 0.34
CA ILE A 254 8.12 -2.29 1.02
C ILE A 254 8.65 -3.71 0.80
N MET A 255 9.02 -4.04 -0.43
CA MET A 255 9.58 -5.35 -0.77
C MET A 255 10.86 -5.64 -0.01
N GLU A 256 11.75 -4.65 0.14
CA GLU A 256 12.97 -4.79 0.92
C GLU A 256 12.68 -5.09 2.40
N LEU A 257 11.71 -4.41 3.00
CA LEU A 257 11.30 -4.66 4.39
C LEU A 257 10.69 -6.06 4.56
N VAL A 258 9.84 -6.48 3.62
CA VAL A 258 9.27 -7.84 3.59
C VAL A 258 10.38 -8.89 3.46
N GLU A 259 11.39 -8.65 2.62
CA GLU A 259 12.49 -9.58 2.42
C GLU A 259 13.42 -9.67 3.63
N ARG A 260 13.69 -8.55 4.31
CA ARG A 260 14.43 -8.53 5.58
C ARG A 260 13.70 -9.35 6.65
N GLU A 261 12.38 -9.18 6.78
CA GLU A 261 11.59 -9.98 7.72
C GLU A 261 11.57 -11.46 7.32
N LYS A 262 11.47 -11.79 6.02
CA LYS A 262 11.59 -13.16 5.52
C LYS A 262 12.90 -13.81 5.97
N ARG A 263 14.04 -13.12 5.78
CA ARG A 263 15.36 -13.60 6.22
C ARG A 263 15.41 -13.82 7.74
N PHE A 264 14.79 -12.95 8.52
CA PHE A 264 14.69 -13.12 9.97
C PHE A 264 13.91 -14.38 10.38
N PHE A 265 12.72 -14.59 9.80
CA PHE A 265 11.92 -15.79 10.07
C PHE A 265 12.64 -17.06 9.63
N GLU A 266 13.33 -17.05 8.49
CA GLU A 266 14.15 -18.17 8.04
C GLU A 266 15.30 -18.50 8.99
N ARG A 267 16.04 -17.49 9.47
CA ARG A 267 17.11 -17.67 10.47
C ARG A 267 16.56 -18.26 11.77
N ARG A 268 15.45 -17.72 12.27
CA ARG A 268 14.79 -18.20 13.50
C ARG A 268 14.29 -19.64 13.36
N ARG A 269 13.74 -19.99 12.19
CA ARG A 269 13.29 -21.35 11.84
C ARG A 269 14.48 -22.32 11.87
N LYS A 270 15.54 -22.04 11.11
CA LYS A 270 16.77 -22.86 11.05
C LYS A 270 17.42 -23.03 12.42
N ALA A 271 17.50 -21.98 13.24
CA ALA A 271 18.06 -22.06 14.58
C ALA A 271 17.26 -22.99 15.52
N ARG A 272 15.92 -22.96 15.42
CA ARG A 272 15.05 -23.87 16.18
C ARG A 272 15.17 -25.32 15.70
N GLU A 273 15.23 -25.52 14.40
CA GLU A 273 15.43 -26.82 13.76
C GLU A 273 16.75 -27.47 14.21
N GLN A 274 17.86 -26.72 14.13
CA GLN A 274 19.17 -27.16 14.63
C GLN A 274 19.15 -27.50 16.13
N LYS A 275 18.48 -26.68 16.95
CA LYS A 275 18.34 -26.95 18.39
C LYS A 275 17.54 -28.24 18.66
N ALA A 276 16.49 -28.49 17.89
CA ALA A 276 15.65 -29.68 18.04
C ALA A 276 16.38 -30.96 17.60
N MET A 277 17.10 -30.90 16.48
CA MET A 277 17.98 -31.97 16.02
C MET A 277 19.08 -32.27 17.06
N ALA A 278 19.76 -31.24 17.58
CA ALA A 278 20.78 -31.40 18.61
C ALA A 278 20.23 -32.04 19.90
N LYS A 279 19.03 -31.65 20.34
CA LYS A 279 18.35 -32.26 21.50
C LYS A 279 18.10 -33.75 21.28
N THR A 280 17.64 -34.12 20.08
CA THR A 280 17.36 -35.51 19.71
C THR A 280 18.65 -36.32 19.67
N SER A 281 19.72 -35.79 19.07
CA SER A 281 21.05 -36.41 19.08
C SER A 281 21.62 -36.58 20.49
N GLN A 282 21.40 -35.61 21.38
CA GLN A 282 21.83 -35.70 22.77
C GLN A 282 21.02 -36.76 23.54
N GLN A 283 19.72 -36.88 23.27
CA GLN A 283 18.88 -37.92 23.87
C GLN A 283 19.31 -39.31 23.42
N LEU A 284 19.55 -39.51 22.11
CA LEU A 284 20.11 -40.74 21.55
C LEU A 284 21.42 -41.14 22.23
N ALA A 285 22.33 -40.19 22.40
CA ALA A 285 23.61 -40.43 23.07
C ALA A 285 23.45 -40.81 24.55
N LYS A 286 22.50 -40.19 25.27
CA LYS A 286 22.22 -40.52 26.69
C LYS A 286 21.62 -41.90 26.87
N GLU A 287 20.75 -42.32 25.96
CA GLU A 287 20.11 -43.63 26.01
C GLU A 287 21.05 -44.75 25.53
N GLY A 288 22.17 -44.41 24.88
CA GLY A 288 23.12 -45.38 24.32
C GLY A 288 22.57 -46.15 23.13
N ILE A 289 21.45 -45.69 22.54
CA ILE A 289 20.75 -46.35 21.44
C ILE A 289 21.27 -45.78 20.12
N ALA A 290 21.74 -46.65 19.23
CA ALA A 290 22.13 -46.22 17.89
C ALA A 290 20.89 -45.82 17.07
N LEU A 291 21.02 -44.83 16.18
CA LEU A 291 19.91 -44.36 15.34
C LEU A 291 19.21 -45.51 14.59
N GLY A 292 19.97 -46.47 14.04
CA GLY A 292 19.40 -47.63 13.33
C GLY A 292 18.56 -48.55 14.23
N GLN A 293 18.93 -48.69 15.50
CA GLN A 293 18.14 -49.43 16.49
C GLN A 293 16.82 -48.70 16.78
N ARG A 294 16.89 -47.37 17.01
CA ARG A 294 15.68 -46.56 17.26
C ARG A 294 14.71 -46.55 16.08
N VAL A 295 15.23 -46.51 14.85
CA VAL A 295 14.41 -46.67 13.62
C VAL A 295 13.72 -48.04 13.59
N THR A 296 14.44 -49.10 13.97
CA THR A 296 13.86 -50.46 14.02
C THR A 296 12.77 -50.57 15.11
N MET A 297 12.97 -49.92 16.26
CA MET A 297 11.98 -49.84 17.33
C MET A 297 10.73 -49.09 16.87
N ALA A 298 10.87 -47.92 16.24
CA ALA A 298 9.74 -47.14 15.72
C ALA A 298 8.93 -47.91 14.66
N LYS A 299 9.60 -48.72 13.82
CA LYS A 299 8.94 -49.55 12.80
C LYS A 299 7.98 -50.59 13.39
N HIS A 300 8.36 -51.17 14.52
CA HIS A 300 7.63 -52.28 15.15
C HIS A 300 6.90 -51.84 16.43
N ALA A 301 6.86 -50.54 16.71
CA ALA A 301 6.20 -50.00 17.90
C ALA A 301 4.73 -50.43 17.94
N ALA A 302 4.32 -50.98 19.09
CA ALA A 302 2.91 -51.23 19.39
C ALA A 302 2.17 -49.90 19.59
N SER A 303 0.85 -49.92 19.54
CA SER A 303 0.02 -48.70 19.72
C SER A 303 0.35 -47.97 21.03
N GLU A 304 0.68 -48.71 22.09
CA GLU A 304 1.05 -48.16 23.40
C GLU A 304 2.40 -47.42 23.36
N ASP A 305 3.33 -47.79 22.47
CA ASP A 305 4.70 -47.26 22.44
C ASP A 305 4.90 -46.12 21.44
N ILE A 306 3.94 -45.86 20.54
CA ILE A 306 4.06 -44.85 19.48
C ILE A 306 4.40 -43.46 20.03
N HIS A 307 3.78 -43.09 21.16
CA HIS A 307 3.95 -41.78 21.79
C HIS A 307 5.41 -41.47 22.16
N ILE A 308 6.25 -42.49 22.37
CA ILE A 308 7.69 -42.35 22.66
C ILE A 308 8.44 -41.75 21.47
N PHE A 309 7.99 -42.03 20.25
CA PHE A 309 8.66 -41.62 19.00
C PHE A 309 8.08 -40.33 18.39
N LEU A 310 6.91 -39.85 18.85
CA LEU A 310 6.23 -38.68 18.26
C LEU A 310 7.02 -37.37 18.39
N TYR A 311 7.89 -37.27 19.40
CA TYR A 311 8.71 -36.08 19.67
C TYR A 311 10.11 -36.16 19.05
N ASP A 312 10.39 -37.25 18.32
CA ASP A 312 11.67 -37.45 17.68
C ASP A 312 11.80 -36.55 16.45
N ASN A 313 12.84 -35.72 16.42
CA ASN A 313 13.07 -34.77 15.33
C ASN A 313 13.93 -35.36 14.21
N HIS A 314 14.21 -36.67 14.22
CA HIS A 314 14.99 -37.31 13.17
C HIS A 314 14.09 -37.78 12.01
N ILE A 315 14.39 -37.32 10.78
CA ILE A 315 13.58 -37.60 9.58
C ILE A 315 13.31 -39.09 9.36
N ARG A 316 14.34 -39.94 9.43
CA ARG A 316 14.19 -41.40 9.26
C ARG A 316 13.22 -42.07 10.24
N ILE A 317 13.08 -41.52 11.46
CA ILE A 317 12.14 -42.06 12.45
C ILE A 317 10.72 -41.67 12.03
N ALA A 318 10.52 -40.42 11.61
CA ALA A 318 9.24 -39.98 11.07
C ALA A 318 8.81 -40.79 9.82
N GLU A 319 9.72 -41.01 8.86
CA GLU A 319 9.43 -41.81 7.66
C GLU A 319 8.92 -43.21 7.99
N VAL A 320 9.57 -43.87 8.94
CA VAL A 320 9.22 -45.24 9.34
C VAL A 320 7.95 -45.26 10.19
N LEU A 321 7.79 -44.30 11.10
CA LEU A 321 6.62 -44.20 11.96
C LEU A 321 5.34 -43.93 11.16
N LEU A 322 5.41 -43.11 10.10
CA LEU A 322 4.25 -42.81 9.25
C LEU A 322 3.72 -44.02 8.47
N ASN A 323 4.58 -45.00 8.23
CA ASN A 323 4.24 -46.27 7.59
C ASN A 323 3.92 -47.39 8.60
N ASN A 324 4.00 -47.11 9.91
CA ASN A 324 3.64 -48.08 10.94
C ASN A 324 2.11 -48.34 10.90
N PRO A 325 1.66 -49.62 10.86
CA PRO A 325 0.24 -49.95 10.79
C PRO A 325 -0.56 -49.50 12.00
N ASN A 326 0.08 -49.33 13.17
CA ASN A 326 -0.54 -48.90 14.41
C ASN A 326 -0.67 -47.37 14.52
N MET A 327 -0.11 -46.61 13.58
CA MET A 327 -0.15 -45.15 13.57
C MET A 327 -1.56 -44.64 13.28
N THR A 328 -2.06 -43.76 14.15
CA THR A 328 -3.39 -43.14 14.02
C THR A 328 -3.32 -41.73 13.44
N ALA A 329 -4.46 -41.18 13.02
CA ALA A 329 -4.51 -39.79 12.55
C ALA A 329 -4.18 -38.78 13.66
N ASP A 330 -4.55 -39.08 14.92
CA ASP A 330 -4.28 -38.22 16.07
C ASP A 330 -2.77 -38.18 16.39
N ASP A 331 -2.07 -39.31 16.26
CA ASP A 331 -0.62 -39.37 16.38
C ASP A 331 0.08 -38.49 15.34
N VAL A 332 -0.40 -38.54 14.09
CA VAL A 332 0.14 -37.72 13.00
C VAL A 332 -0.17 -36.23 13.23
N LEU A 333 -1.34 -35.90 13.79
CA LEU A 333 -1.65 -34.54 14.19
C LEU A 333 -0.70 -34.03 15.26
N VAL A 334 -0.43 -34.84 16.29
CA VAL A 334 0.54 -34.50 17.34
C VAL A 334 1.92 -34.27 16.71
N MET A 335 2.39 -35.19 15.85
CA MET A 335 3.67 -35.05 15.15
C MET A 335 3.74 -33.76 14.33
N ALA A 336 2.67 -33.42 13.59
CA ALA A 336 2.60 -32.20 12.80
C ALA A 336 2.57 -30.92 13.66
N GLN A 337 2.01 -30.96 14.88
CA GLN A 337 2.00 -29.82 15.81
C GLN A 337 3.34 -29.62 16.52
N THR A 338 4.01 -30.70 16.90
CA THR A 338 5.18 -30.66 17.80
C THR A 338 6.50 -30.58 17.06
N THR A 339 6.58 -31.11 15.84
CA THR A 339 7.84 -31.17 15.10
C THR A 339 8.44 -29.78 14.91
N HIS A 340 9.75 -29.71 15.10
CA HIS A 340 10.53 -28.51 14.83
C HIS A 340 11.38 -28.62 13.57
N VAL A 341 11.18 -29.67 12.79
CA VAL A 341 11.95 -29.97 11.58
C VAL A 341 11.06 -29.82 10.37
N SER A 342 11.50 -28.94 9.46
CA SER A 342 10.75 -28.59 8.26
C SER A 342 10.63 -29.77 7.29
N GLU A 343 11.68 -30.58 7.19
CA GLU A 343 11.72 -31.78 6.34
C GLU A 343 10.66 -32.81 6.73
N ILE A 344 10.39 -32.98 8.04
CA ILE A 344 9.32 -33.87 8.53
C ILE A 344 7.95 -33.34 8.08
N LEU A 345 7.73 -32.02 8.14
CA LEU A 345 6.48 -31.39 7.70
C LEU A 345 6.27 -31.52 6.19
N THR A 346 7.33 -31.36 5.39
CA THR A 346 7.29 -31.58 3.94
C THR A 346 6.99 -33.05 3.64
N HIS A 347 7.61 -34.00 4.36
CA HIS A 347 7.34 -35.42 4.19
C HIS A 347 5.89 -35.78 4.57
N LEU A 348 5.37 -35.21 5.66
CA LEU A 348 3.97 -35.34 6.07
C LEU A 348 3.01 -34.81 5.01
N LYS A 349 3.28 -33.63 4.45
CA LYS A 349 2.48 -33.00 3.37
C LYS A 349 2.36 -33.92 2.17
N ASN A 350 3.46 -34.56 1.78
CA ASN A 350 3.56 -35.41 0.60
C ASN A 350 3.18 -36.88 0.85
N HIS A 351 2.88 -37.26 2.10
CA HIS A 351 2.60 -38.64 2.45
C HIS A 351 1.27 -39.11 1.84
N HIS A 352 1.29 -40.19 1.06
CA HIS A 352 0.12 -40.71 0.34
C HIS A 352 -1.12 -40.96 1.22
N LYS A 353 -0.94 -41.47 2.45
CA LYS A 353 -2.03 -41.78 3.37
C LYS A 353 -2.52 -40.56 4.18
N TRP A 354 -1.60 -39.69 4.60
CA TRP A 354 -1.85 -38.70 5.65
C TRP A 354 -1.92 -37.27 5.10
N GLY A 355 -1.11 -36.98 4.09
CA GLY A 355 -1.01 -35.67 3.46
C GLY A 355 -2.28 -35.23 2.74
N ALA A 356 -3.23 -36.12 2.49
CA ALA A 356 -4.55 -35.77 1.94
C ALA A 356 -5.57 -35.30 3.01
N LEU A 357 -5.34 -35.60 4.29
CA LEU A 357 -6.30 -35.31 5.36
C LEU A 357 -6.32 -33.82 5.69
N HIS A 358 -7.52 -33.22 5.70
CA HIS A 358 -7.71 -31.77 5.93
C HIS A 358 -7.11 -31.30 7.26
N ASN A 359 -7.40 -31.97 8.36
CA ASN A 359 -6.88 -31.60 9.69
C ASN A 359 -5.35 -31.62 9.74
N ILE A 360 -4.71 -32.58 9.05
CA ILE A 360 -3.25 -32.70 9.00
C ILE A 360 -2.68 -31.56 8.15
N ARG A 361 -3.23 -31.32 6.95
CA ARG A 361 -2.85 -30.17 6.11
C ARG A 361 -2.98 -28.85 6.86
N PHE A 362 -4.07 -28.67 7.61
CA PHE A 362 -4.31 -27.44 8.36
C PHE A 362 -3.32 -27.28 9.50
N THR A 363 -3.00 -28.38 10.19
CA THR A 363 -2.00 -28.41 11.25
C THR A 363 -0.60 -28.08 10.72
N ILE A 364 -0.21 -28.66 9.59
CA ILE A 364 1.05 -28.33 8.89
C ILE A 364 1.04 -26.84 8.53
N LEU A 365 -0.02 -26.33 7.92
CA LEU A 365 -0.14 -24.91 7.55
C LEU A 365 0.02 -23.96 8.77
N LEU A 366 -0.48 -24.38 9.94
CA LEU A 366 -0.39 -23.60 11.17
C LEU A 366 0.94 -23.79 11.93
N ASN A 367 1.83 -24.69 11.51
CA ASN A 367 3.12 -24.89 12.15
C ASN A 367 4.14 -23.83 11.65
N PRO A 368 4.76 -23.02 12.56
CA PRO A 368 5.78 -22.03 12.19
C PRO A 368 7.03 -22.58 11.48
N GLN A 369 7.23 -23.90 11.50
CA GLN A 369 8.38 -24.58 10.92
C GLN A 369 8.13 -25.07 9.49
N THR A 370 6.88 -25.00 9.03
CA THR A 370 6.52 -25.32 7.65
C THR A 370 7.20 -24.34 6.70
N LEU A 371 7.75 -24.86 5.62
CA LEU A 371 8.37 -24.04 4.60
C LEU A 371 7.32 -23.11 3.96
N PRO A 372 7.64 -21.82 3.69
CA PRO A 372 6.70 -20.90 3.07
C PRO A 372 6.11 -21.45 1.76
N GLU A 373 6.93 -22.10 0.93
CA GLU A 373 6.49 -22.73 -0.33
C GLU A 373 5.42 -23.81 -0.10
N ASP A 374 5.65 -24.69 0.88
CA ASP A 374 4.69 -25.74 1.25
C ASP A 374 3.41 -25.15 1.82
N ALA A 375 3.52 -24.15 2.69
CA ALA A 375 2.37 -23.46 3.28
C ALA A 375 1.53 -22.75 2.21
N ILE A 376 2.16 -22.03 1.27
CA ILE A 376 1.48 -21.31 0.19
C ILE A 376 0.72 -22.28 -0.73
N GLN A 377 1.31 -23.43 -1.07
CA GLN A 377 0.63 -24.47 -1.86
C GLN A 377 -0.62 -25.00 -1.13
N LEU A 378 -0.56 -25.13 0.20
CA LEU A 378 -1.68 -25.61 1.01
C LEU A 378 -2.83 -24.59 1.07
N LEU A 379 -2.57 -23.29 1.02
CA LEU A 379 -3.60 -22.23 1.11
C LEU A 379 -4.74 -22.42 0.09
N ALA A 380 -4.43 -22.93 -1.11
CA ALA A 380 -5.41 -23.11 -2.18
C ALA A 380 -6.56 -24.08 -1.79
N ALA A 381 -6.31 -24.99 -0.84
CA ALA A 381 -7.26 -26.02 -0.43
C ALA A 381 -8.19 -25.59 0.74
N PHE A 382 -8.01 -24.39 1.31
CA PHE A 382 -8.74 -23.95 2.50
C PHE A 382 -9.84 -22.92 2.20
N ASN A 383 -10.87 -22.92 3.05
CA ASN A 383 -11.98 -21.97 3.01
C ASN A 383 -11.60 -20.63 3.67
N LEU A 384 -12.49 -19.64 3.54
CA LEU A 384 -12.29 -18.29 4.09
C LEU A 384 -12.05 -18.26 5.61
N SER A 385 -12.78 -19.07 6.38
CA SER A 385 -12.64 -19.13 7.85
C SER A 385 -11.26 -19.64 8.24
N ASP A 386 -10.79 -20.69 7.59
CA ASP A 386 -9.48 -21.28 7.85
C ASP A 386 -8.35 -20.34 7.42
N LEU A 387 -8.49 -19.66 6.28
CA LEU A 387 -7.54 -18.64 5.83
C LEU A 387 -7.50 -17.44 6.80
N ALA A 388 -8.63 -17.03 7.38
CA ALA A 388 -8.65 -15.96 8.38
C ALA A 388 -7.86 -16.34 9.64
N LYS A 389 -7.98 -17.61 10.11
CA LYS A 389 -7.17 -18.12 11.23
C LYS A 389 -5.67 -18.08 10.91
N VAL A 390 -5.28 -18.39 9.67
CA VAL A 390 -3.89 -18.30 9.21
C VAL A 390 -3.39 -16.85 9.24
N PHE A 391 -4.17 -15.91 8.71
CA PHE A 391 -3.83 -14.48 8.69
C PHE A 391 -3.61 -13.92 10.11
N HIS A 392 -4.45 -14.27 11.07
CA HIS A 392 -4.32 -13.77 12.45
C HIS A 392 -3.17 -14.42 13.24
N LYS A 393 -2.58 -15.52 12.76
CA LYS A 393 -1.53 -16.24 13.48
C LYS A 393 -0.15 -15.59 13.29
N LYS A 394 0.19 -14.65 14.18
CA LYS A 394 1.47 -13.90 14.20
C LYS A 394 2.75 -14.76 14.26
N THR A 395 2.64 -16.04 14.59
CA THR A 395 3.80 -16.95 14.62
C THR A 395 4.21 -17.44 13.22
N LEU A 396 3.32 -17.32 12.22
CA LEU A 396 3.61 -17.68 10.84
C LEU A 396 4.37 -16.56 10.13
N SER A 397 5.08 -16.91 9.05
CA SER A 397 5.79 -15.92 8.26
C SER A 397 4.80 -14.89 7.66
N PRO A 398 5.22 -13.61 7.53
CA PRO A 398 4.41 -12.58 6.88
C PRO A 398 4.02 -12.96 5.47
N GLU A 399 4.94 -13.58 4.72
CA GLU A 399 4.68 -14.04 3.35
C GLU A 399 3.45 -14.97 3.28
N VAL A 400 3.33 -15.94 4.18
CA VAL A 400 2.17 -16.85 4.23
C VAL A 400 0.90 -16.10 4.60
N ARG A 401 0.96 -15.13 5.53
CA ARG A 401 -0.19 -14.34 5.96
C ARG A 401 -0.68 -13.40 4.87
N ILE A 402 0.23 -12.71 4.17
CA ILE A 402 -0.08 -11.84 3.03
C ILE A 402 -0.75 -12.69 1.93
N ARG A 403 -0.16 -13.83 1.56
CA ARG A 403 -0.75 -14.73 0.57
C ARG A 403 -2.11 -15.30 1.00
N ALA A 404 -2.32 -15.54 2.29
CA ALA A 404 -3.63 -15.93 2.82
C ALA A 404 -4.66 -14.81 2.67
N LYS A 405 -4.28 -13.55 2.93
CA LYS A 405 -5.11 -12.38 2.72
C LYS A 405 -5.46 -12.18 1.24
N ASP A 406 -4.48 -12.30 0.35
CA ASP A 406 -4.71 -12.23 -1.10
C ASP A 406 -5.70 -13.30 -1.55
N ARG A 407 -5.55 -14.52 -1.04
CA ARG A 407 -6.46 -15.63 -1.35
C ARG A 407 -7.88 -15.36 -0.84
N ILE A 408 -8.02 -14.79 0.36
CA ILE A 408 -9.32 -14.35 0.90
C ILE A 408 -9.97 -13.33 -0.04
N GLN A 409 -9.21 -12.33 -0.50
CA GLN A 409 -9.70 -11.31 -1.43
C GLN A 409 -10.15 -11.93 -2.75
N GLN A 410 -9.35 -12.82 -3.35
CA GLN A 410 -9.70 -13.51 -4.59
C GLN A 410 -10.96 -14.36 -4.46
N ILE A 411 -11.07 -15.16 -3.39
CA ILE A 411 -12.26 -15.98 -3.15
C ILE A 411 -13.47 -15.06 -3.03
N PHE A 412 -13.40 -14.04 -2.17
CA PHE A 412 -14.51 -13.13 -1.93
C PHE A 412 -14.94 -12.38 -3.20
N GLN A 413 -14.00 -11.95 -4.05
CA GLN A 413 -14.30 -11.27 -5.30
C GLN A 413 -15.12 -12.16 -6.25
N ASN A 414 -14.75 -13.43 -6.36
CA ASN A 414 -15.39 -14.41 -7.23
C ASN A 414 -16.74 -14.94 -6.74
N LEU A 415 -17.12 -14.66 -5.49
CA LEU A 415 -18.43 -15.03 -4.96
C LEU A 415 -19.56 -14.21 -5.61
N SER A 416 -20.71 -14.85 -5.78
CA SER A 416 -21.96 -14.17 -6.11
C SER A 416 -22.38 -13.20 -5.00
N GLN A 417 -23.30 -12.28 -5.31
CA GLN A 417 -23.79 -11.31 -4.31
C GLN A 417 -24.46 -12.00 -3.11
N TYR A 418 -25.19 -13.09 -3.34
CA TYR A 418 -25.83 -13.86 -2.29
C TYR A 418 -24.81 -14.54 -1.36
N GLU A 419 -23.78 -15.16 -1.93
CA GLU A 419 -22.71 -15.80 -1.15
C GLU A 419 -21.88 -14.78 -0.36
N LYS A 420 -21.61 -13.59 -0.93
CA LYS A 420 -20.96 -12.49 -0.22
C LYS A 420 -21.73 -12.11 1.04
N PHE A 421 -23.06 -12.02 0.95
CA PHE A 421 -23.91 -11.73 2.11
C PHE A 421 -23.87 -12.84 3.14
N ALA A 422 -23.94 -14.10 2.72
CA ALA A 422 -23.85 -15.24 3.64
C ALA A 422 -22.50 -15.29 4.39
N VAL A 423 -21.39 -14.98 3.71
CA VAL A 423 -20.06 -14.91 4.34
C VAL A 423 -19.95 -13.75 5.33
N ILE A 424 -20.50 -12.57 4.99
CA ILE A 424 -20.51 -11.42 5.90
C ILE A 424 -21.36 -11.73 7.13
N GLU A 425 -22.52 -12.35 6.95
CA GLU A 425 -23.38 -12.78 8.05
C GLU A 425 -22.68 -13.80 8.96
N ALA A 426 -22.11 -14.86 8.37
CA ALA A 426 -21.38 -15.89 9.12
C ALA A 426 -20.15 -15.37 9.87
N SER A 427 -19.57 -14.26 9.42
CA SER A 427 -18.41 -13.60 10.05
C SER A 427 -18.78 -12.37 10.89
N ALA A 428 -20.07 -12.04 11.04
CA ALA A 428 -20.53 -10.79 11.66
C ALA A 428 -19.84 -9.53 11.09
N GLY A 429 -19.46 -9.55 9.81
CA GLY A 429 -18.77 -8.46 9.13
C GLY A 429 -17.26 -8.36 9.39
N GLU A 430 -16.66 -9.24 10.20
CA GLU A 430 -15.21 -9.23 10.45
C GLU A 430 -14.39 -9.42 9.17
N ILE A 431 -14.93 -10.18 8.20
CA ILE A 431 -14.29 -10.40 6.90
C ILE A 431 -13.96 -9.10 6.17
N LEU A 432 -14.75 -8.04 6.38
CA LEU A 432 -14.54 -6.74 5.73
C LEU A 432 -13.16 -6.15 6.06
N LYS A 433 -12.64 -6.40 7.28
CA LYS A 433 -11.31 -5.92 7.71
C LYS A 433 -10.16 -6.54 6.91
N LEU A 434 -10.40 -7.68 6.26
CA LEU A 434 -9.41 -8.40 5.46
C LEU A 434 -9.46 -7.99 3.97
N LEU A 435 -10.45 -7.19 3.58
CA LEU A 435 -10.65 -6.71 2.22
C LEU A 435 -10.05 -5.31 2.04
N ASP A 436 -8.95 -5.23 1.29
CA ASP A 436 -8.32 -3.95 0.93
C ASP A 436 -8.70 -3.49 -0.47
N ARG A 437 -9.26 -4.38 -1.30
CA ARG A 437 -9.57 -4.12 -2.71
C ARG A 437 -10.89 -4.78 -3.12
N VAL A 438 -11.70 -4.04 -3.86
CA VAL A 438 -13.03 -4.46 -4.32
C VAL A 438 -13.22 -4.07 -5.79
N GLN A 439 -13.67 -5.02 -6.62
CA GLN A 439 -13.92 -4.85 -8.07
C GLN A 439 -15.42 -4.84 -8.40
N PHE A 440 -16.26 -4.28 -7.53
CA PHE A 440 -17.70 -4.13 -7.76
C PHE A 440 -18.18 -2.79 -7.20
N ASP A 441 -19.40 -2.38 -7.56
CA ASP A 441 -20.00 -1.16 -7.03
C ASP A 441 -20.28 -1.31 -5.52
N LEU A 442 -19.37 -0.73 -4.74
CA LEU A 442 -19.36 -0.82 -3.29
C LEU A 442 -20.55 -0.09 -2.66
N SER A 443 -20.99 1.03 -3.24
CA SER A 443 -22.11 1.80 -2.69
C SER A 443 -23.41 1.01 -2.79
N SER A 444 -23.71 0.49 -3.99
CA SER A 444 -24.91 -0.34 -4.21
C SER A 444 -24.86 -1.64 -3.39
N PHE A 445 -23.70 -2.28 -3.30
CA PHE A 445 -23.53 -3.47 -2.47
C PHE A 445 -23.82 -3.19 -0.99
N LEU A 446 -23.24 -2.12 -0.43
CA LEU A 446 -23.42 -1.78 0.99
C LEU A 446 -24.84 -1.30 1.31
N LEU A 447 -25.52 -0.58 0.40
CA LEU A 447 -26.93 -0.23 0.58
C LEU A 447 -27.82 -1.48 0.68
N ASN A 448 -27.60 -2.46 -0.20
CA ASN A 448 -28.33 -3.73 -0.15
C ASN A 448 -28.00 -4.53 1.13
N LEU A 449 -26.73 -4.52 1.54
CA LEU A 449 -26.28 -5.18 2.77
C LEU A 449 -26.92 -4.55 4.01
N LEU A 450 -26.96 -3.21 4.09
CA LEU A 450 -27.63 -2.48 5.16
C LEU A 450 -29.12 -2.76 5.18
N GLY A 451 -29.78 -2.79 4.02
CA GLY A 451 -31.19 -3.15 3.92
C GLY A 451 -31.47 -4.54 4.53
N LYS A 452 -30.61 -5.53 4.26
CA LYS A 452 -30.76 -6.89 4.78
C LYS A 452 -30.40 -7.04 6.26
N PHE A 453 -29.37 -6.33 6.74
CA PHE A 453 -28.77 -6.55 8.06
C PHE A 453 -28.85 -5.34 9.00
N HIS A 454 -29.82 -4.44 8.81
CA HIS A 454 -30.01 -3.28 9.68
C HIS A 454 -30.22 -3.64 11.15
N ASP A 455 -30.85 -4.80 11.42
CA ASP A 455 -31.09 -5.31 12.78
C ASP A 455 -29.85 -5.92 13.45
N GLN A 456 -28.74 -6.13 12.71
CA GLN A 456 -27.52 -6.75 13.22
C GLN A 456 -26.43 -5.70 13.46
N PRO A 457 -26.31 -5.15 14.69
CA PRO A 457 -25.46 -3.99 14.95
C PRO A 457 -23.97 -4.28 14.74
N ASP A 458 -23.50 -5.52 14.97
CA ASP A 458 -22.09 -5.86 14.79
C ASP A 458 -21.65 -5.75 13.32
N ILE A 459 -22.50 -6.13 12.37
CA ILE A 459 -22.23 -5.97 10.93
C ILE A 459 -22.16 -4.48 10.59
N VAL A 460 -23.13 -3.67 11.05
CA VAL A 460 -23.16 -2.23 10.77
C VAL A 460 -21.94 -1.52 11.37
N VAL A 461 -21.52 -1.89 12.58
CA VAL A 461 -20.28 -1.39 13.21
C VAL A 461 -19.07 -1.74 12.37
N ASN A 462 -18.97 -2.97 11.88
CA ASN A 462 -17.85 -3.42 11.06
C ASN A 462 -17.83 -2.75 9.67
N ILE A 463 -19.00 -2.44 9.08
CA ILE A 463 -19.09 -1.58 7.89
C ILE A 463 -18.55 -0.18 8.20
N CYS A 464 -18.97 0.43 9.32
CA CYS A 464 -18.52 1.77 9.71
C CYS A 464 -17.01 1.83 9.97
N ARG A 465 -16.40 0.74 10.49
CA ARG A 465 -14.96 0.66 10.74
C ARG A 465 -14.13 0.27 9.51
N TRP A 466 -14.78 -0.12 8.42
CA TRP A 466 -14.07 -0.60 7.25
C TRP A 466 -13.42 0.56 6.48
N LYS A 467 -12.12 0.43 6.19
CA LYS A 467 -11.33 1.46 5.48
C LYS A 467 -11.87 1.82 4.10
N LEU A 468 -12.54 0.88 3.43
CA LEU A 468 -13.12 1.12 2.10
C LEU A 468 -14.53 1.72 2.15
N ALA A 469 -15.15 1.87 3.34
CA ALA A 469 -16.50 2.38 3.46
C ALA A 469 -16.65 3.77 2.79
N PRO A 470 -17.53 3.91 1.79
CA PRO A 470 -17.76 5.18 1.11
C PRO A 470 -18.45 6.22 2.01
N ALA A 471 -18.08 7.49 1.85
CA ALA A 471 -18.61 8.60 2.65
C ALA A 471 -20.14 8.75 2.55
N ASN A 472 -20.72 8.49 1.38
CA ASN A 472 -22.18 8.48 1.17
C ASN A 472 -22.89 7.40 1.99
N ILE A 473 -22.30 6.21 2.13
CA ILE A 473 -22.86 5.13 2.95
C ILE A 473 -22.79 5.47 4.44
N LEU A 474 -21.65 6.01 4.89
CA LEU A 474 -21.48 6.47 6.27
C LEU A 474 -22.51 7.58 6.62
N ALA A 475 -22.80 8.48 5.68
CA ALA A 475 -23.85 9.48 5.84
C ALA A 475 -25.25 8.85 5.93
N VAL A 476 -25.57 7.84 5.12
CA VAL A 476 -26.86 7.13 5.19
C VAL A 476 -27.05 6.46 6.56
N ILE A 477 -26.03 5.79 7.08
CA ILE A 477 -26.08 5.18 8.41
C ILE A 477 -26.26 6.26 9.49
N GLY A 478 -25.51 7.36 9.40
CA GLY A 478 -25.58 8.46 10.38
C GLY A 478 -26.89 9.26 10.36
N ARG A 479 -27.67 9.22 9.28
CA ARG A 479 -29.01 9.84 9.19
C ARG A 479 -30.12 8.92 9.70
N ASN A 480 -29.86 7.63 9.89
CA ASN A 480 -30.87 6.67 10.33
C ASN A 480 -30.94 6.64 11.86
N GLU A 481 -32.00 7.21 12.43
CA GLU A 481 -32.22 7.29 13.89
C GLU A 481 -32.24 5.93 14.59
N GLN A 482 -32.72 4.87 13.93
CA GLN A 482 -32.76 3.53 14.52
C GLN A 482 -31.35 2.95 14.70
N LEU A 483 -30.45 3.20 13.74
CA LEU A 483 -29.06 2.73 13.80
C LEU A 483 -28.24 3.59 14.76
N THR A 484 -28.46 4.91 14.77
CA THR A 484 -27.69 5.84 15.61
C THR A 484 -28.10 5.78 17.08
N HIS A 485 -29.25 5.17 17.43
CA HIS A 485 -29.55 4.84 18.82
C HIS A 485 -28.49 3.92 19.45
N ASN A 486 -27.80 3.10 18.64
CA ASN A 486 -26.71 2.28 19.12
C ASN A 486 -25.39 3.07 19.16
N LEU A 487 -24.92 3.38 20.38
CA LEU A 487 -23.68 4.11 20.59
C LEU A 487 -22.44 3.44 19.96
N ARG A 488 -22.41 2.11 19.81
CA ARG A 488 -21.30 1.42 19.14
C ARG A 488 -21.19 1.82 17.67
N ILE A 489 -22.32 2.06 16.99
CA ILE A 489 -22.37 2.51 15.59
C ILE A 489 -21.94 3.97 15.52
N VAL A 490 -22.44 4.83 16.42
CA VAL A 490 -22.03 6.24 16.49
C VAL A 490 -20.52 6.37 16.69
N PHE A 491 -19.95 5.61 17.62
CA PHE A 491 -18.52 5.63 17.88
C PHE A 491 -17.71 5.11 16.69
N ALA A 492 -18.22 4.09 15.99
CA ALA A 492 -17.58 3.59 14.77
C ALA A 492 -17.59 4.62 13.64
N LEU A 493 -18.70 5.35 13.44
CA LEU A 493 -18.80 6.45 12.48
C LEU A 493 -17.82 7.58 12.83
N LEU A 494 -17.78 8.01 14.09
CA LEU A 494 -16.88 9.08 14.54
C LEU A 494 -15.40 8.70 14.44
N SER A 495 -15.08 7.41 14.53
CA SER A 495 -13.71 6.91 14.39
C SER A 495 -13.27 6.77 12.93
N ASN A 496 -14.18 6.83 11.96
CA ASN A 496 -13.83 6.69 10.55
C ASN A 496 -13.51 8.07 9.93
N PRO A 497 -12.30 8.26 9.35
CA PRO A 497 -11.90 9.55 8.76
C PRO A 497 -12.74 9.95 7.53
N LYS A 498 -13.40 8.99 6.86
CA LYS A 498 -14.25 9.25 5.68
C LYS A 498 -15.67 9.68 6.04
N THR A 499 -16.02 9.74 7.32
CA THR A 499 -17.35 10.20 7.76
C THR A 499 -17.50 11.70 7.46
N PRO A 500 -18.52 12.12 6.69
CA PRO A 500 -18.71 13.53 6.36
C PRO A 500 -18.88 14.42 7.59
N ALA A 501 -18.31 15.63 7.54
CA ALA A 501 -18.36 16.59 8.63
C ALA A 501 -19.79 16.94 9.06
N GLU A 502 -20.73 17.07 8.11
CA GLU A 502 -22.15 17.30 8.40
C GLU A 502 -22.75 16.18 9.26
N THR A 503 -22.44 14.92 8.94
CA THR A 503 -22.88 13.75 9.71
C THR A 503 -22.28 13.76 11.11
N VAL A 504 -21.00 14.09 11.24
CA VAL A 504 -20.32 14.21 12.55
C VAL A 504 -21.01 15.27 13.42
N ILE A 505 -21.27 16.47 12.88
CA ILE A 505 -21.95 17.54 13.60
C ILE A 505 -23.36 17.11 14.02
N SER A 506 -24.11 16.49 13.12
CA SER A 506 -25.45 15.99 13.42
C SER A 506 -25.45 14.99 14.57
N LEU A 507 -24.53 14.00 14.56
CA LEU A 507 -24.43 12.98 15.62
C LEU A 507 -24.02 13.59 16.97
N LEU A 508 -23.17 14.61 16.96
CA LEU A 508 -22.77 15.32 18.18
C LEU A 508 -23.94 16.09 18.80
N GLN A 509 -24.77 16.71 17.96
CA GLN A 509 -25.92 17.51 18.40
C GLN A 509 -27.10 16.65 18.86
N THR A 510 -27.44 15.58 18.12
CA THR A 510 -28.67 14.81 18.39
C THR A 510 -28.42 13.65 19.34
N THR A 511 -27.42 12.82 19.06
CA THR A 511 -27.23 11.55 19.77
C THR A 511 -26.37 11.72 21.01
N LEU A 512 -25.22 12.38 20.88
CA LEU A 512 -24.23 12.47 21.97
C LEU A 512 -24.59 13.48 23.07
N GLN A 513 -25.52 14.40 22.82
CA GLN A 513 -26.01 15.34 23.84
C GLN A 513 -26.72 14.65 25.02
N THR A 514 -27.29 13.47 24.78
CA THR A 514 -28.01 12.67 25.79
C THR A 514 -27.13 11.59 26.44
N THR A 515 -25.90 11.40 25.95
CA THR A 515 -24.99 10.35 26.40
C THR A 515 -24.30 10.70 27.72
N ALA A 516 -24.01 9.68 28.54
CA ALA A 516 -23.31 9.87 29.81
C ALA A 516 -21.90 10.47 29.61
N LYS A 517 -21.51 11.43 30.45
CA LYS A 517 -20.20 12.10 30.41
C LYS A 517 -19.01 11.14 30.38
N ARG A 518 -19.14 9.99 31.07
CA ARG A 518 -18.11 8.95 31.12
C ARG A 518 -17.78 8.39 29.74
N ASP A 519 -18.80 8.11 28.92
CA ASP A 519 -18.62 7.45 27.63
C ASP A 519 -18.04 8.44 26.59
N LEU A 520 -18.37 9.73 26.71
CA LEU A 520 -17.73 10.80 25.92
C LEU A 520 -16.24 10.97 26.27
N HIS A 521 -15.88 10.83 27.55
CA HIS A 521 -14.49 10.89 27.99
C HIS A 521 -13.68 9.69 27.45
N TYR A 522 -14.26 8.49 27.44
CA TYR A 522 -13.66 7.32 26.79
C TYR A 522 -13.43 7.52 25.29
N LEU A 523 -14.34 8.22 24.60
CA LEU A 523 -14.19 8.51 23.17
C LEU A 523 -13.05 9.51 22.91
N LEU A 524 -12.88 10.52 23.76
CA LEU A 524 -11.75 11.47 23.67
C LEU A 524 -10.38 10.82 23.93
N LEU A 525 -10.34 9.82 24.82
CA LEU A 525 -9.14 9.03 25.10
C LEU A 525 -8.74 8.10 23.93
N ASN A 526 -9.61 7.91 22.94
CA ASN A 526 -9.28 7.10 21.78
C ASN A 526 -8.23 7.81 20.89
N GLN A 527 -7.05 7.19 20.80
CA GLN A 527 -5.94 7.71 20.00
C GLN A 527 -6.29 7.78 18.51
N HIS A 528 -7.12 6.85 18.03
CA HIS A 528 -7.51 6.72 16.61
C HIS A 528 -8.66 7.64 16.19
N LEU A 529 -9.15 8.51 17.08
CA LEU A 529 -10.20 9.46 16.72
C LEU A 529 -9.62 10.59 15.85
N PRO A 530 -10.21 10.92 14.68
CA PRO A 530 -9.72 12.00 13.83
C PRO A 530 -9.64 13.35 14.56
N ALA A 531 -8.62 14.16 14.26
CA ALA A 531 -8.40 15.45 14.92
C ALA A 531 -9.58 16.42 14.72
N SER A 532 -10.18 16.42 13.53
CA SER A 532 -11.39 17.20 13.22
C SER A 532 -12.56 16.85 14.15
N VAL A 533 -12.71 15.57 14.50
CA VAL A 533 -13.74 15.09 15.42
C VAL A 533 -13.40 15.46 16.86
N LYS A 534 -12.13 15.33 17.28
CA LYS A 534 -11.67 15.79 18.61
C LYS A 534 -11.93 17.29 18.82
N GLN A 535 -11.63 18.10 17.81
CA GLN A 535 -11.90 19.54 17.82
C GLN A 535 -13.40 19.83 17.91
N ALA A 536 -14.22 19.15 17.10
CA ALA A 536 -15.67 19.30 17.14
C ALA A 536 -16.25 18.93 18.52
N ILE A 537 -15.82 17.81 19.11
CA ILE A 537 -16.25 17.41 20.46
C ILE A 537 -15.85 18.45 21.50
N THR A 538 -14.62 18.98 21.43
CA THR A 538 -14.14 20.02 22.36
C THR A 538 -14.98 21.30 22.25
N MET A 539 -15.41 21.65 21.03
CA MET A 539 -16.28 22.81 20.79
C MET A 539 -17.69 22.61 21.34
N PHE A 540 -18.29 21.43 21.14
CA PHE A 540 -19.65 21.12 21.60
C PHE A 540 -19.74 20.77 23.09
N PHE A 541 -18.67 20.22 23.67
CA PHE A 541 -18.61 19.76 25.06
C PHE A 541 -17.39 20.35 25.80
N PRO A 542 -17.33 21.68 25.98
CA PRO A 542 -16.17 22.36 26.60
C PRO A 542 -15.94 22.00 28.07
N HIS A 543 -16.87 21.26 28.69
CA HIS A 543 -16.78 20.79 30.07
C HIS A 543 -16.05 19.44 30.21
N LEU A 544 -15.68 18.77 29.10
CA LEU A 544 -14.94 17.49 29.13
C LEU A 544 -13.42 17.67 29.12
N THR A 545 -12.91 18.86 28.83
CA THR A 545 -11.49 19.23 28.76
C THR A 545 -10.93 19.83 30.05
N LYS A 546 -11.72 19.87 31.13
CA LYS A 546 -11.30 20.35 32.46
C LYS A 546 -10.85 19.23 33.38
#